data_AF-A0A5B7REF8-F1
#
_entry.id   AF-A0A5B7REF8-F1
#
_cell.length_a   1.000
_cell.length_b   1.000
_cell.length_c   1.000
_cell.angle_alpha   90.00
_cell.angle_beta   90.00
_cell.angle_gamma   90.00
#
_symmetry.space_group_name_H-M   'P 1'
#
loop_
_entity.id
_entity.type
_entity.pdbx_description
1 polymer ?
#
loop_
_entity_poly.entity_id
_entity_poly.type
_entity_poly.pdbx_seq_one_letter_code
_entity_poly.pdbx_strand_id
1 'polypeptide(L)'
;MADPTALRSGENRPWPDARVTAYVAGARVSALLLGTDGRALDAAAWVDATAPSRSGVEHLGGAVEGVTVHLPDVDAAVARVVVVATGFGPAPTAQLLTTDGAVAFTVTPERLSVETALVMAEVYRREGAWKVRALAQGYAGGPAALAAAHGAPAPASAPAPPAPPPPPVPPGQSAEPAQPAPMVVDDPVRRIGMILDDASRTTASFESSEAFAEQRLERDLEQVVGDPSMRIGPRGDAARAEAQRRRDQLVAEARARHHADLAQLTGELADLARVLPAALAPWSAPAWGDDDPANRPEPAWAFRLGELALESAPDFRLPMLRVLPLAPPVWIELEDGGEVVAGRMMAALTTRILVALPRAPRVAVVDVGARAGLGHLPTDQPPATDPTSAARLLQEHVEHVNLVLLARRSRGLDDLAPEHRPGRLLLLPDFPSGLDDASVAAVHQLVLNGAQAGLNVVLSGRRPQSLGIPVLDLLHDSCLRVPTAPGGDLVDAFGGVTWVFHPDLGPDDPFVDDRVQATVRRRIAERDVR
;
A
#
# COMPACT_ATOMS: atom_id res chain seq x y z
N MET A 1 -28.26 10.33 2.35
CA MET A 1 -27.61 11.33 3.23
C MET A 1 -26.34 11.75 2.51
N ALA A 2 -26.08 13.04 2.28
CA ALA A 2 -24.91 13.47 1.52
C ALA A 2 -23.63 13.19 2.33
N ASP A 3 -22.60 12.63 1.68
CA ASP A 3 -21.29 12.40 2.29
C ASP A 3 -20.72 13.74 2.79
N PRO A 4 -20.47 13.90 4.10
CA PRO A 4 -19.97 15.14 4.67
C PRO A 4 -18.56 15.51 4.17
N THR A 5 -17.81 14.57 3.61
CA THR A 5 -16.46 14.80 3.06
C THR A 5 -16.50 15.20 1.57
N ALA A 6 -17.59 14.93 0.86
CA ALA A 6 -17.68 15.27 -0.55
C ALA A 6 -17.79 16.80 -0.77
N LEU A 7 -16.91 17.34 -1.61
CA LEU A 7 -17.00 18.71 -2.13
C LEU A 7 -17.44 18.69 -3.59
N ARG A 8 -18.56 19.35 -3.90
CA ARG A 8 -19.03 19.48 -5.29
C ARG A 8 -18.22 20.53 -6.04
N SER A 9 -18.15 20.43 -7.37
CA SER A 9 -17.49 21.47 -8.19
C SER A 9 -18.05 22.86 -7.88
N GLY A 10 -17.15 23.81 -7.59
CA GLY A 10 -17.46 25.18 -7.19
C GLY A 10 -17.70 25.37 -5.67
N GLU A 11 -17.92 24.29 -4.92
CA GLU A 11 -18.12 24.35 -3.48
C GLU A 11 -16.81 24.70 -2.75
N ASN A 12 -16.90 25.56 -1.73
CA ASN A 12 -15.75 25.90 -0.90
C ASN A 12 -16.08 25.79 0.58
N ARG A 13 -15.11 25.31 1.37
CA ARG A 13 -15.23 25.16 2.82
C ARG A 13 -13.97 25.66 3.53
N PRO A 14 -14.09 26.09 4.80
CA PRO A 14 -12.91 26.37 5.63
C PRO A 14 -12.02 25.14 5.72
N TRP A 15 -10.70 25.35 5.69
CA TRP A 15 -9.75 24.27 5.96
C TRP A 15 -9.43 24.23 7.47
N PRO A 16 -9.52 23.06 8.13
CA PRO A 16 -9.45 22.99 9.60
C PRO A 16 -8.02 22.85 10.16
N ASP A 17 -6.99 22.69 9.33
CA ASP A 17 -5.63 22.32 9.76
C ASP A 17 -4.57 23.33 9.25
N ALA A 18 -3.32 23.24 9.70
CA ALA A 18 -2.17 23.96 9.15
C ALA A 18 -1.51 23.27 7.95
N ARG A 19 -1.89 22.03 7.62
CA ARG A 19 -1.36 21.32 6.45
C ARG A 19 -2.50 20.80 5.59
N VAL A 20 -2.34 20.87 4.27
CA VAL A 20 -3.19 20.18 3.30
C VAL A 20 -2.30 19.21 2.54
N THR A 21 -2.64 17.93 2.50
CA THR A 21 -2.00 16.99 1.57
C THR A 21 -3.01 16.53 0.55
N ALA A 22 -2.75 16.77 -0.73
CA ALA A 22 -3.62 16.40 -1.84
C ALA A 22 -3.02 15.24 -2.64
N TYR A 23 -3.77 14.15 -2.76
CA TYR A 23 -3.44 13.02 -3.63
C TYR A 23 -4.48 12.85 -4.71
N VAL A 24 -4.09 12.38 -5.89
CA VAL A 24 -5.02 12.00 -6.96
C VAL A 24 -4.67 10.59 -7.42
N ALA A 25 -5.57 9.65 -7.15
CA ALA A 25 -5.36 8.25 -7.48
C ALA A 25 -5.16 8.05 -9.00
N GLY A 26 -4.08 7.34 -9.35
CA GLY A 26 -3.77 7.00 -10.75
C GLY A 26 -3.42 8.20 -11.63
N ALA A 27 -2.95 9.31 -11.06
CA ALA A 27 -2.57 10.51 -11.79
C ALA A 27 -1.19 11.02 -11.34
N ARG A 28 -0.51 11.75 -12.22
CA ARG A 28 0.62 12.60 -11.84
C ARG A 28 0.09 13.89 -11.25
N VAL A 29 0.67 14.34 -10.13
CA VAL A 29 0.17 15.48 -9.37
C VAL A 29 1.26 16.54 -9.27
N SER A 30 0.88 17.79 -9.51
CA SER A 30 1.74 18.97 -9.39
C SER A 30 0.98 20.13 -8.78
N ALA A 31 1.70 21.13 -8.27
CA ALA A 31 1.14 22.36 -7.75
C ALA A 31 1.53 23.55 -8.62
N LEU A 32 0.60 24.49 -8.81
CA LEU A 32 0.87 25.78 -9.42
C LEU A 32 0.60 26.90 -8.41
N LEU A 33 1.62 27.74 -8.17
CA LEU A 33 1.55 28.87 -7.23
C LEU A 33 1.07 30.15 -7.94
N LEU A 34 -0.03 30.72 -7.46
CA LEU A 34 -0.69 31.87 -8.09
C LEU A 34 -0.72 33.10 -7.18
N GLY A 35 -0.53 34.27 -7.79
CA GLY A 35 -0.72 35.59 -7.19
C GLY A 35 -2.20 35.99 -7.06
N THR A 36 -2.44 37.20 -6.54
CA THR A 36 -3.80 37.73 -6.30
C THR A 36 -4.61 37.98 -7.58
N ASP A 37 -3.93 38.13 -8.71
CA ASP A 37 -4.49 38.27 -10.05
C ASP A 37 -4.87 36.92 -10.70
N GLY A 38 -4.59 35.80 -10.02
CA GLY A 38 -4.83 34.45 -10.53
C GLY A 38 -3.81 33.98 -11.56
N ARG A 39 -2.69 34.70 -11.72
CA ARG A 39 -1.57 34.35 -12.59
C ARG A 39 -0.44 33.70 -11.81
N ALA A 40 0.39 32.93 -12.51
CA ALA A 40 1.61 32.34 -11.98
C ALA A 40 2.50 33.42 -11.36
N LEU A 41 3.07 33.13 -10.19
CA LEU A 41 3.89 34.07 -9.45
C LEU A 41 5.12 34.52 -10.27
N ASP A 42 5.74 33.57 -10.97
CA ASP A 42 6.86 33.78 -11.90
C ASP A 42 7.05 32.55 -12.82
N ALA A 43 8.15 32.51 -13.58
CA ALA A 43 8.50 31.41 -14.46
C ALA A 43 8.81 30.08 -13.73
N ALA A 44 9.01 30.09 -12.41
CA ALA A 44 9.28 28.91 -11.58
C ALA A 44 8.09 28.58 -10.65
N ALA A 45 6.87 28.93 -11.06
CA ALA A 45 5.64 28.76 -10.26
C ALA A 45 5.19 27.30 -10.06
N TRP A 46 5.81 26.34 -10.75
CA TRP A 46 5.49 24.92 -10.63
C TRP A 46 6.23 24.28 -9.45
N VAL A 47 5.50 23.43 -8.73
CA VAL A 47 6.05 22.47 -7.76
C VAL A 47 5.70 21.07 -8.24
N ASP A 48 6.72 20.34 -8.69
CA ASP A 48 6.61 19.03 -9.30
C ASP A 48 7.90 18.22 -9.09
N ALA A 49 8.03 17.04 -9.70
CA ALA A 49 9.21 16.20 -9.55
C ALA A 49 10.54 16.87 -9.96
N THR A 50 10.52 17.88 -10.81
CA THR A 50 11.72 18.62 -11.25
C THR A 50 12.08 19.79 -10.33
N ALA A 51 11.08 20.35 -9.64
CA ALA A 51 11.21 21.39 -8.64
C ALA A 51 10.34 21.03 -7.41
N PRO A 52 10.82 20.12 -6.52
CA PRO A 52 9.95 19.42 -5.59
C PRO A 52 9.54 20.21 -4.34
N SER A 53 10.08 21.41 -4.11
CA SER A 53 9.65 22.22 -2.98
C SER A 53 9.78 23.71 -3.29
N ARG A 54 8.75 24.49 -2.92
CA ARG A 54 8.74 25.95 -3.01
C ARG A 54 7.65 26.56 -2.13
N SER A 55 7.99 27.61 -1.38
CA SER A 55 7.01 28.44 -0.65
C SER A 55 6.05 27.61 0.23
N GLY A 56 6.60 26.69 1.03
CA GLY A 56 5.81 25.81 1.89
C GLY A 56 4.99 24.76 1.14
N VAL A 57 5.17 24.61 -0.18
CA VAL A 57 4.52 23.59 -1.01
C VAL A 57 5.57 22.57 -1.42
N GLU A 58 5.26 21.29 -1.22
CA GLU A 58 6.15 20.17 -1.50
C GLU A 58 5.45 19.17 -2.43
N HIS A 59 6.15 18.73 -3.47
CA HIS A 59 5.75 17.62 -4.31
C HIS A 59 6.07 16.31 -3.59
N LEU A 60 5.07 15.43 -3.54
CA LEU A 60 5.22 14.08 -3.06
C LEU A 60 5.34 13.15 -4.26
N GLY A 61 6.57 12.75 -4.57
CA GLY A 61 6.82 11.63 -5.48
C GLY A 61 6.47 10.28 -4.84
N GLY A 62 6.33 9.24 -5.64
CA GLY A 62 6.07 7.87 -5.15
C GLY A 62 4.99 7.14 -5.93
N ALA A 63 4.42 6.08 -5.33
CA ALA A 63 3.36 5.26 -5.92
C ALA A 63 2.01 5.99 -6.07
N VAL A 64 1.74 6.96 -5.19
CA VAL A 64 0.63 7.91 -5.31
C VAL A 64 1.25 9.30 -5.30
N GLU A 65 1.24 9.98 -6.45
CA GLU A 65 1.75 11.35 -6.51
C GLU A 65 0.81 12.30 -5.76
N GLY A 66 1.39 13.29 -5.09
CA GLY A 66 0.64 14.27 -4.34
C GLY A 66 1.38 15.58 -4.17
N VAL A 67 0.72 16.52 -3.49
CA VAL A 67 1.31 17.78 -3.08
C VAL A 67 0.92 18.04 -1.64
N THR A 68 1.89 18.42 -0.81
CA THR A 68 1.66 18.92 0.54
C THR A 68 1.83 20.44 0.57
N VAL A 69 0.89 21.13 1.23
CA VAL A 69 0.93 22.57 1.47
C VAL A 69 1.00 22.80 2.97
N HIS A 70 2.15 23.29 3.43
CA HIS A 70 2.38 23.77 4.79
C HIS A 70 1.91 25.23 4.90
N LEU A 71 0.64 25.41 5.27
CA LEU A 71 -0.06 26.70 5.23
C LEU A 71 0.63 27.86 6.00
N PRO A 72 1.33 27.63 7.14
CA PRO A 72 2.10 28.69 7.81
C PRO A 72 3.33 29.16 7.03
N ASP A 73 3.89 28.30 6.17
CA ASP A 73 5.14 28.51 5.45
C ASP A 73 4.91 28.99 4.00
N VAL A 74 3.64 29.15 3.61
CA VAL A 74 3.28 29.73 2.32
C VAL A 74 3.57 31.23 2.32
N ASP A 75 4.45 31.66 1.42
CA ASP A 75 4.83 33.05 1.23
C ASP A 75 3.56 33.91 1.02
N ALA A 76 3.54 35.10 1.62
CA ALA A 76 2.45 36.06 1.50
C ALA A 76 2.17 36.49 0.05
N ALA A 77 3.14 36.35 -0.85
CA ALA A 77 2.97 36.61 -2.27
C ALA A 77 2.08 35.55 -2.98
N VAL A 78 1.97 34.33 -2.43
CA VAL A 78 1.12 33.25 -2.96
C VAL A 78 -0.30 33.41 -2.41
N ALA A 79 -1.22 33.83 -3.28
CA ALA A 79 -2.62 33.97 -2.91
C ALA A 79 -3.37 32.62 -2.99
N ARG A 80 -2.97 31.74 -3.90
CA ARG A 80 -3.61 30.44 -4.15
C ARG A 80 -2.58 29.38 -4.55
N VAL A 81 -2.79 28.16 -4.07
CA VAL A 81 -2.09 26.95 -4.51
C VAL A 81 -3.08 26.06 -5.24
N VAL A 82 -2.81 25.76 -6.51
CA VAL A 82 -3.69 24.97 -7.37
C VAL A 82 -3.14 23.56 -7.53
N VAL A 83 -3.96 22.54 -7.24
CA VAL A 83 -3.61 21.12 -7.40
C VAL A 83 -3.98 20.66 -8.80
N VAL A 84 -2.97 20.25 -9.57
CA VAL A 84 -3.07 19.87 -10.97
C VAL A 84 -2.83 18.36 -11.12
N ALA A 85 -3.72 17.67 -11.85
CA ALA A 85 -3.61 16.27 -12.18
C ALA A 85 -3.42 16.06 -13.69
N THR A 86 -2.55 15.14 -14.09
CA THR A 86 -2.35 14.70 -15.48
C THR A 86 -2.16 13.19 -15.56
N GLY A 87 -2.33 12.59 -16.75
CA GLY A 87 -2.12 11.13 -16.93
C GLY A 87 -3.08 10.27 -16.11
N PHE A 88 -4.32 10.72 -15.93
CA PHE A 88 -5.34 10.08 -15.10
C PHE A 88 -6.26 9.11 -15.88
N GLY A 89 -6.85 8.15 -15.16
CA GLY A 89 -7.96 7.32 -15.65
C GLY A 89 -9.30 8.07 -15.74
N PRO A 90 -10.41 7.38 -16.10
CA PRO A 90 -11.69 8.04 -16.45
C PRO A 90 -12.42 8.74 -15.28
N ALA A 91 -12.09 8.41 -14.02
CA ALA A 91 -12.73 8.98 -12.83
C ALA A 91 -11.69 9.34 -11.75
N PRO A 92 -10.80 10.31 -12.01
CA PRO A 92 -9.78 10.71 -11.04
C PRO A 92 -10.46 11.35 -9.84
N THR A 93 -10.13 10.87 -8.64
CA THR A 93 -10.66 11.42 -7.39
C THR A 93 -9.50 11.98 -6.58
N ALA A 94 -9.60 13.26 -6.22
CA ALA A 94 -8.66 13.90 -5.32
C ALA A 94 -9.12 13.71 -3.87
N GLN A 95 -8.20 13.31 -3.00
CA GLN A 95 -8.39 13.29 -1.55
C GLN A 95 -7.54 14.39 -0.93
N LEU A 96 -8.15 15.22 -0.08
CA LEU A 96 -7.51 16.28 0.66
C LEU A 96 -7.43 15.88 2.13
N LEU A 97 -6.21 15.63 2.59
CA LEU A 97 -5.91 15.09 3.90
C LEU A 97 -5.37 16.17 4.85
N THR A 98 -5.74 16.04 6.11
CA THR A 98 -5.21 16.83 7.23
C THR A 98 -3.85 16.30 7.70
N THR A 99 -3.21 16.97 8.65
CA THR A 99 -1.88 16.61 9.17
C THR A 99 -1.86 15.20 9.77
N ASP A 100 -2.98 14.74 10.31
CA ASP A 100 -3.18 13.40 10.87
C ASP A 100 -3.53 12.33 9.83
N GLY A 101 -3.63 12.69 8.54
CA GLY A 101 -3.96 11.77 7.45
C GLY A 101 -5.45 11.48 7.28
N ALA A 102 -6.34 12.16 8.01
CA ALA A 102 -7.78 12.02 7.79
C ALA A 102 -8.21 12.71 6.48
N VAL A 103 -9.11 12.08 5.73
CA VAL A 103 -9.70 12.70 4.53
C VAL A 103 -10.70 13.76 4.99
N ALA A 104 -10.28 15.03 4.94
CA ALA A 104 -11.17 16.14 5.23
C ALA A 104 -12.15 16.38 4.09
N PHE A 105 -11.66 16.31 2.84
CA PHE A 105 -12.51 16.47 1.66
C PHE A 105 -12.12 15.56 0.50
N THR A 106 -13.13 15.16 -0.27
CA THR A 106 -12.97 14.40 -1.51
C THR A 106 -13.54 15.21 -2.68
N VAL A 107 -12.81 15.27 -3.79
CA VAL A 107 -13.22 15.96 -5.01
C VAL A 107 -13.20 14.99 -6.18
N THR A 108 -14.38 14.73 -6.74
CA THR A 108 -14.56 13.89 -7.93
C THR A 108 -15.21 14.73 -9.04
N PRO A 109 -14.62 14.81 -10.24
CA PRO A 109 -15.23 15.50 -11.38
C PRO A 109 -16.48 14.76 -11.85
N GLU A 110 -17.54 15.49 -12.16
CA GLU A 110 -18.83 14.87 -12.51
C GLU A 110 -18.82 14.23 -13.91
N ARG A 111 -18.08 14.79 -14.87
CA ARG A 111 -17.92 14.24 -16.24
C ARG A 111 -16.58 14.68 -16.85
N LEU A 112 -15.83 13.72 -17.36
CA LEU A 112 -14.64 13.94 -18.20
C LEU A 112 -14.89 13.39 -19.61
N SER A 113 -14.27 13.99 -20.60
CA SER A 113 -14.37 13.62 -22.01
C SER A 113 -12.99 13.52 -22.65
N VAL A 114 -12.48 14.62 -23.19
CA VAL A 114 -11.23 14.71 -23.96
C VAL A 114 -10.10 15.41 -23.21
N GLU A 115 -10.33 15.74 -21.95
CA GLU A 115 -9.39 16.51 -21.12
C GLU A 115 -8.20 15.66 -20.68
N THR A 116 -6.98 16.19 -20.84
CA THR A 116 -5.73 15.50 -20.50
C THR A 116 -4.98 16.15 -19.34
N ALA A 117 -5.50 17.29 -18.84
CA ALA A 117 -5.08 17.94 -17.59
C ALA A 117 -6.30 18.44 -16.81
N LEU A 118 -6.23 18.37 -15.48
CA LEU A 118 -7.29 18.79 -14.57
C LEU A 118 -6.75 19.68 -13.46
N VAL A 119 -7.55 20.69 -13.10
CA VAL A 119 -7.43 21.39 -11.82
C VAL A 119 -8.44 20.79 -10.86
N MET A 120 -7.96 20.09 -9.83
CA MET A 120 -8.82 19.37 -8.89
C MET A 120 -9.36 20.31 -7.80
N ALA A 121 -8.46 21.03 -7.13
CA ALA A 121 -8.81 21.93 -6.04
C ALA A 121 -7.87 23.15 -6.00
N GLU A 122 -8.34 24.23 -5.39
CA GLU A 122 -7.51 25.38 -4.98
C GLU A 122 -7.52 25.52 -3.45
N VAL A 123 -6.34 25.70 -2.88
CA VAL A 123 -6.13 26.10 -1.48
C VAL A 123 -5.82 27.59 -1.48
N TYR A 124 -6.61 28.39 -0.77
CA TYR A 124 -6.47 29.85 -0.81
C TYR A 124 -6.75 30.50 0.53
N ARG A 125 -6.19 31.68 0.74
CA ARG A 125 -6.39 32.47 1.96
C ARG A 125 -7.41 33.58 1.71
N ARG A 126 -8.38 33.71 2.63
CA ARG A 126 -9.37 34.81 2.63
C ARG A 126 -9.62 35.27 4.05
N GLU A 127 -9.55 36.57 4.29
CA GLU A 127 -9.84 37.19 5.61
C GLU A 127 -8.99 36.57 6.75
N GLY A 128 -7.75 36.17 6.45
CA GLY A 128 -6.84 35.56 7.44
C GLY A 128 -7.06 34.06 7.68
N ALA A 129 -8.09 33.45 7.10
CA ALA A 129 -8.34 32.02 7.19
C ALA A 129 -8.04 31.29 5.87
N TRP A 130 -7.59 30.04 5.97
CA TRP A 130 -7.39 29.17 4.83
C TRP A 130 -8.68 28.45 4.45
N LYS A 131 -8.94 28.33 3.15
CA LYS A 131 -10.11 27.68 2.57
C LYS A 131 -9.67 26.79 1.43
N VAL A 132 -10.49 25.77 1.18
CA VAL A 132 -10.38 24.90 0.01
C VAL A 132 -11.60 25.11 -0.87
N ARG A 133 -11.40 25.14 -2.19
CA ARG A 133 -12.48 25.07 -3.18
C ARG A 133 -12.24 23.91 -4.13
N ALA A 134 -13.27 23.09 -4.34
CA ALA A 134 -13.27 22.11 -5.41
C ALA A 134 -13.51 22.82 -6.74
N LEU A 135 -12.65 22.56 -7.74
CA LEU A 135 -12.80 23.13 -9.06
C LEU A 135 -13.24 22.07 -10.06
N ALA A 136 -12.50 20.95 -10.14
CA ALA A 136 -12.74 19.88 -11.11
C ALA A 136 -12.81 20.39 -12.57
N GLN A 137 -11.90 21.31 -12.92
CA GLN A 137 -11.87 21.96 -14.23
C GLN A 137 -10.88 21.26 -15.16
N GLY A 138 -11.36 20.75 -16.30
CA GLY A 138 -10.53 20.07 -17.29
C GLY A 138 -10.06 20.95 -18.45
N TYR A 139 -8.92 20.55 -19.02
CA TYR A 139 -8.28 21.22 -20.17
C TYR A 139 -8.02 20.19 -21.28
N ALA A 140 -8.75 20.32 -22.40
CA ALA A 140 -8.58 19.47 -23.58
C ALA A 140 -7.18 19.58 -24.21
N GLY A 141 -6.62 20.80 -24.25
CA GLY A 141 -5.25 21.05 -24.71
C GLY A 141 -4.15 20.64 -23.73
N GLY A 142 -4.50 19.90 -22.68
CA GLY A 142 -3.57 19.34 -21.71
C GLY A 142 -2.81 20.37 -20.87
N PRO A 143 -1.66 19.99 -20.30
CA PRO A 143 -0.93 20.84 -19.35
C PRO A 143 -0.45 22.16 -19.97
N ALA A 144 -0.21 22.20 -21.29
CA ALA A 144 0.18 23.42 -21.99
C ALA A 144 -0.94 24.47 -22.04
N ALA A 145 -2.18 24.05 -22.30
CA ALA A 145 -3.34 24.95 -22.30
C ALA A 145 -3.66 25.47 -20.89
N LEU A 146 -3.51 24.61 -19.87
CA LEU A 146 -3.64 24.99 -18.47
C LEU A 146 -2.58 26.02 -18.07
N ALA A 147 -1.31 25.77 -18.41
CA ALA A 147 -0.21 26.69 -18.12
C ALA A 147 -0.46 28.07 -18.76
N ALA A 148 -0.89 28.10 -20.02
CA ALA A 148 -1.22 29.35 -20.72
C ALA A 148 -2.38 30.13 -20.06
N ALA A 149 -3.41 29.43 -19.58
CA ALA A 149 -4.54 30.05 -18.88
C ALA A 149 -4.11 30.80 -17.61
N HIS A 150 -3.09 30.28 -16.92
CA HIS A 150 -2.52 30.87 -15.71
C HIS A 150 -1.26 31.72 -15.95
N GLY A 151 -0.81 31.88 -17.20
CA GLY A 151 0.42 32.64 -17.49
C GLY A 151 1.72 31.97 -17.00
N ALA A 152 1.71 30.65 -16.81
CA ALA A 152 2.88 29.86 -16.46
C ALA A 152 3.57 29.31 -17.72
N PRO A 153 4.89 29.01 -17.66
CA PRO A 153 5.52 28.17 -18.68
C PRO A 153 4.94 26.75 -18.63
N ALA A 154 4.96 26.05 -19.77
CA ALA A 154 4.53 24.65 -19.83
C ALA A 154 5.48 23.78 -18.96
N PRO A 155 4.96 22.79 -18.22
CA PRO A 155 5.77 21.94 -17.36
C PRO A 155 6.74 21.07 -18.18
N ALA A 156 7.95 20.86 -17.65
CA ALA A 156 8.99 20.05 -18.28
C ALA A 156 8.73 18.55 -18.06
N SER A 157 7.82 17.95 -18.84
CA SER A 157 7.79 16.53 -19.27
C SER A 157 6.35 16.06 -19.53
N ALA A 158 5.93 16.11 -20.79
CA ALA A 158 5.08 15.06 -21.35
C ALA A 158 6.00 14.12 -22.16
N PRO A 159 5.92 12.79 -22.04
CA PRO A 159 6.59 11.93 -22.99
C PRO A 159 6.04 12.27 -24.37
N ALA A 160 6.91 12.66 -25.30
CA ALA A 160 6.54 12.63 -26.70
C ALA A 160 6.18 11.17 -27.06
N PRO A 161 5.19 10.93 -27.95
CA PRO A 161 4.90 9.58 -28.43
C PRO A 161 6.20 8.93 -28.93
N PRO A 162 6.42 7.62 -28.68
CA PRO A 162 7.66 6.95 -29.04
C PRO A 162 7.92 7.10 -30.54
N ALA A 163 9.09 7.60 -30.88
CA ALA A 163 9.56 7.59 -32.26
C ALA A 163 9.72 6.14 -32.74
N PRO A 164 9.45 5.84 -34.03
CA PRO A 164 9.61 4.49 -34.56
C PRO A 164 11.04 3.99 -34.37
N PRO A 165 11.25 2.69 -34.09
CA PRO A 165 12.56 2.14 -33.80
C PRO A 165 13.51 2.29 -35.00
N PRO A 166 14.79 2.64 -34.78
CA PRO A 166 15.78 2.65 -35.85
C PRO A 166 16.06 1.22 -36.35
N PRO A 167 16.52 1.06 -37.61
CA PRO A 167 16.76 -0.25 -38.20
C PRO A 167 17.88 -1.02 -37.46
N PRO A 168 17.80 -2.36 -37.43
CA PRO A 168 18.73 -3.19 -36.66
C PRO A 168 20.15 -3.11 -37.23
N VAL A 169 21.13 -2.95 -36.32
CA VAL A 169 22.57 -2.98 -36.60
C VAL A 169 23.05 -4.44 -36.61
N PRO A 170 24.01 -4.84 -37.47
CA PRO A 170 24.38 -6.25 -37.63
C PRO A 170 25.07 -6.84 -36.38
N PRO A 171 24.92 -8.15 -36.11
CA PRO A 171 25.48 -8.78 -34.93
C PRO A 171 26.98 -9.02 -35.11
N GLY A 172 27.79 -8.48 -34.18
CA GLY A 172 29.22 -8.79 -34.15
C GLY A 172 30.05 -7.82 -33.32
N GLN A 173 29.89 -7.87 -31.99
CA GLN A 173 30.97 -7.67 -31.02
C GLN A 173 30.45 -7.98 -29.62
N SER A 174 30.92 -9.10 -29.08
CA SER A 174 30.74 -9.47 -27.67
C SER A 174 31.45 -8.43 -26.81
N ALA A 175 30.68 -7.64 -26.05
CA ALA A 175 31.20 -6.92 -24.90
C ALA A 175 31.26 -7.89 -23.71
N GLU A 176 32.44 -7.99 -23.12
CA GLU A 176 32.73 -8.67 -21.87
C GLU A 176 31.80 -8.16 -20.75
N PRO A 177 31.30 -9.03 -19.85
CA PRO A 177 30.29 -8.63 -18.87
C PRO A 177 30.88 -7.64 -17.86
N ALA A 178 30.47 -6.38 -17.99
CA ALA A 178 30.66 -5.38 -16.95
C ALA A 178 29.95 -5.87 -15.69
N GLN A 179 30.68 -5.92 -14.57
CA GLN A 179 30.06 -6.11 -13.25
C GLN A 179 28.96 -5.07 -13.06
N PRO A 180 27.72 -5.48 -12.71
CA PRO A 180 26.65 -4.52 -12.50
C PRO A 180 27.01 -3.62 -11.33
N ALA A 181 26.97 -2.30 -11.57
CA ALA A 181 26.95 -1.31 -10.49
C ALA A 181 25.81 -1.66 -9.51
N PRO A 182 25.97 -1.42 -8.19
CA PRO A 182 24.91 -1.68 -7.24
C PRO A 182 23.66 -0.92 -7.64
N MET A 183 22.59 -1.66 -7.90
CA MET A 183 21.27 -1.11 -8.17
C MET A 183 20.76 -0.44 -6.89
N VAL A 184 20.84 0.89 -6.84
CA VAL A 184 20.13 1.67 -5.84
C VAL A 184 18.67 1.72 -6.29
N VAL A 185 17.76 1.18 -5.48
CA VAL A 185 16.33 1.25 -5.74
C VAL A 185 15.79 2.46 -4.98
N ASP A 186 15.41 3.52 -5.70
CA ASP A 186 14.92 4.77 -5.10
C ASP A 186 13.64 4.57 -4.26
N ASP A 187 12.79 3.60 -4.63
CA ASP A 187 11.59 3.21 -3.86
C ASP A 187 11.25 1.70 -4.04
N PRO A 188 11.65 0.83 -3.09
CA PRO A 188 11.43 -0.61 -3.19
C PRO A 188 9.95 -1.01 -3.06
N VAL A 189 9.15 -0.25 -2.31
CA VAL A 189 7.72 -0.55 -2.11
C VAL A 189 6.96 -0.32 -3.41
N ARG A 190 7.23 0.81 -4.09
CA ARG A 190 6.65 1.09 -5.40
C ARG A 190 7.08 0.07 -6.44
N ARG A 191 8.36 -0.34 -6.46
CA ARG A 191 8.84 -1.33 -7.43
C ARG A 191 8.12 -2.67 -7.27
N ILE A 192 7.95 -3.16 -6.05
CA ILE A 192 7.16 -4.37 -5.77
C ILE A 192 5.69 -4.18 -6.15
N GLY A 193 5.12 -3.00 -5.92
CA GLY A 193 3.77 -2.64 -6.36
C GLY A 193 3.58 -2.64 -7.89
N MET A 194 4.59 -2.24 -8.67
CA MET A 194 4.55 -2.34 -10.13
C MET A 194 4.60 -3.79 -10.60
N ILE A 195 5.42 -4.63 -9.95
CA ILE A 195 5.46 -6.08 -10.24
C ILE A 195 4.13 -6.74 -9.91
N LEU A 196 3.45 -6.31 -8.83
CA LEU A 196 2.09 -6.75 -8.51
C LEU A 196 1.10 -6.40 -9.62
N ASP A 197 1.11 -5.15 -10.11
CA ASP A 197 0.24 -4.73 -11.21
C ASP A 197 0.51 -5.54 -12.49
N ASP A 198 1.78 -5.70 -12.88
CA ASP A 198 2.15 -6.48 -14.06
C ASP A 198 1.73 -7.94 -13.94
N ALA A 199 1.95 -8.57 -12.77
CA ALA A 199 1.51 -9.93 -12.49
C ALA A 199 -0.02 -10.05 -12.57
N SER A 200 -0.75 -9.10 -11.97
CA SER A 200 -2.22 -9.04 -12.04
C SER A 200 -2.73 -8.91 -13.49
N ARG A 201 -2.13 -8.02 -14.28
CA ARG A 201 -2.52 -7.81 -15.69
C ARG A 201 -2.27 -9.03 -16.56
N THR A 202 -1.11 -9.70 -16.43
CA THR A 202 -0.84 -10.92 -17.22
C THR A 202 -1.78 -12.06 -16.80
N THR A 203 -2.08 -12.22 -15.51
CA THR A 203 -3.05 -13.23 -15.05
C THR A 203 -4.46 -12.94 -15.54
N ALA A 204 -4.95 -11.71 -15.42
CA ALA A 204 -6.27 -11.34 -15.92
C ALA A 204 -6.39 -11.52 -17.44
N SER A 205 -5.31 -11.22 -18.20
CA SER A 205 -5.26 -11.50 -19.64
C SER A 205 -5.31 -12.99 -19.96
N PHE A 206 -4.68 -13.82 -19.14
CA PHE A 206 -4.71 -15.28 -19.25
C PHE A 206 -6.11 -15.84 -18.98
N GLU A 207 -6.72 -15.45 -17.85
CA GLU A 207 -8.09 -15.86 -17.48
C GLU A 207 -9.12 -15.43 -18.53
N SER A 208 -8.99 -14.21 -19.05
CA SER A 208 -9.84 -13.71 -20.14
C SER A 208 -9.68 -14.54 -21.42
N SER A 209 -8.46 -14.98 -21.73
CA SER A 209 -8.18 -15.84 -22.89
C SER A 209 -8.77 -17.24 -22.73
N GLU A 210 -8.70 -17.81 -21.52
CA GLU A 210 -9.35 -19.09 -21.20
C GLU A 210 -10.88 -18.98 -21.34
N ALA A 211 -11.48 -17.94 -20.76
CA ALA A 211 -12.91 -17.69 -20.87
C ALA A 211 -13.37 -17.50 -22.34
N PHE A 212 -12.58 -16.77 -23.14
CA PHE A 212 -12.86 -16.61 -24.57
C PHE A 212 -12.77 -17.93 -25.34
N ALA A 213 -11.76 -18.75 -25.05
CA ALA A 213 -11.57 -20.05 -25.70
C ALA A 213 -12.74 -21.00 -25.38
N GLU A 214 -13.24 -20.97 -24.15
CA GLU A 214 -14.40 -21.77 -23.72
C GLU A 214 -15.70 -21.29 -24.38
N GLN A 215 -15.98 -19.99 -24.39
CA GLN A 215 -17.14 -19.42 -25.11
C GLN A 215 -17.10 -19.73 -26.61
N ARG A 216 -15.90 -19.77 -27.20
CA ARG A 216 -15.73 -20.13 -28.60
C ARG A 216 -16.03 -21.61 -28.83
N LEU A 217 -15.56 -22.50 -27.95
CA LEU A 217 -15.89 -23.92 -28.00
C LEU A 217 -17.40 -24.14 -27.93
N GLU A 218 -18.08 -23.51 -26.96
CA GLU A 218 -19.53 -23.59 -26.81
C GLU A 218 -20.26 -23.20 -28.11
N ARG A 219 -19.90 -22.05 -28.70
CA ARG A 219 -20.49 -21.60 -29.98
C ARG A 219 -20.23 -22.56 -31.14
N ASP A 220 -19.02 -23.10 -31.24
CA ASP A 220 -18.66 -24.06 -32.29
C ASP A 220 -19.48 -25.37 -32.11
N LEU A 221 -19.70 -25.83 -30.88
CA LEU A 221 -20.50 -27.01 -30.57
C LEU A 221 -22.00 -26.78 -30.85
N GLU A 222 -22.54 -25.61 -30.51
CA GLU A 222 -23.92 -25.23 -30.84
C GLU A 222 -24.17 -25.26 -32.34
N GLN A 223 -23.23 -24.77 -33.16
CA GLN A 223 -23.33 -24.84 -34.61
C GLN A 223 -23.37 -26.28 -35.12
N VAL A 224 -22.55 -27.17 -34.56
CA VAL A 224 -22.54 -28.60 -34.92
C VAL A 224 -23.86 -29.28 -34.56
N VAL A 225 -24.45 -28.95 -33.40
CA VAL A 225 -25.75 -29.50 -32.98
C VAL A 225 -26.91 -28.91 -33.81
N GLY A 226 -26.81 -27.64 -34.18
CA GLY A 226 -27.80 -26.93 -34.98
C GLY A 226 -28.01 -27.54 -36.36
N ASP A 227 -26.94 -27.98 -37.03
CA ASP A 227 -26.98 -28.62 -38.35
C ASP A 227 -27.39 -30.11 -38.25
N PRO A 228 -28.58 -30.51 -38.75
CA PRO A 228 -29.05 -31.89 -38.69
C PRO A 228 -28.10 -32.92 -39.33
N SER A 229 -27.32 -32.52 -40.35
CA SER A 229 -26.38 -33.39 -41.05
C SER A 229 -25.09 -33.67 -40.26
N MET A 230 -24.82 -32.86 -39.24
CA MET A 230 -23.62 -32.89 -38.41
C MET A 230 -23.87 -33.46 -37.00
N ARG A 231 -25.12 -33.78 -36.66
CA ARG A 231 -25.48 -34.29 -35.32
C ARG A 231 -24.86 -35.65 -35.00
N ILE A 232 -24.90 -36.59 -35.96
CA ILE A 232 -24.45 -37.97 -35.78
C ILE A 232 -23.57 -38.36 -36.96
N GLY A 233 -22.41 -38.95 -36.67
CA GLY A 233 -21.51 -39.54 -37.66
C GLY A 233 -20.16 -38.82 -37.79
N PRO A 234 -19.26 -39.38 -38.63
CA PRO A 234 -17.84 -39.03 -38.62
C PRO A 234 -17.53 -37.55 -38.88
N ARG A 235 -18.37 -36.88 -39.67
CA ARG A 235 -18.22 -35.46 -40.02
C ARG A 235 -18.49 -34.54 -38.83
N GLY A 236 -19.52 -34.86 -38.04
CA GLY A 236 -19.81 -34.17 -36.78
C GLY A 236 -18.74 -34.41 -35.73
N ASP A 237 -18.27 -35.66 -35.61
CA ASP A 237 -17.21 -36.04 -34.69
C ASP A 237 -15.89 -35.31 -35.00
N ALA A 238 -15.52 -35.22 -36.29
CA ALA A 238 -14.37 -34.45 -36.73
C ALA A 238 -14.49 -32.96 -36.42
N ALA A 239 -15.68 -32.37 -36.59
CA ALA A 239 -15.92 -30.96 -36.29
C ALA A 239 -15.82 -30.66 -34.78
N ARG A 240 -16.39 -31.51 -33.91
CA ARG A 240 -16.25 -31.38 -32.45
C ARG A 240 -14.80 -31.53 -32.01
N ALA A 241 -14.08 -32.52 -32.54
CA ALA A 241 -12.66 -32.72 -32.24
C ALA A 241 -11.79 -31.54 -32.70
N GLU A 242 -12.11 -30.92 -33.84
CA GLU A 242 -11.41 -29.74 -34.33
C GLU A 242 -11.70 -28.49 -33.47
N ALA A 243 -12.96 -28.29 -33.06
CA ALA A 243 -13.31 -27.22 -32.12
C ALA A 243 -12.55 -27.36 -30.79
N GLN A 244 -12.48 -28.59 -30.25
CA GLN A 244 -11.69 -28.89 -29.05
C GLN A 244 -10.21 -28.58 -29.25
N ARG A 245 -9.60 -29.04 -30.35
CA ARG A 245 -8.19 -28.74 -30.67
C ARG A 245 -7.90 -27.24 -30.71
N ARG A 246 -8.78 -26.45 -31.32
CA ARG A 246 -8.62 -24.98 -31.36
C ARG A 246 -8.67 -24.35 -29.98
N ARG A 247 -9.62 -24.78 -29.14
CA ARG A 247 -9.73 -24.31 -27.75
C ARG A 247 -8.47 -24.68 -26.96
N ASP A 248 -8.02 -25.92 -27.05
CA ASP A 248 -6.82 -26.38 -26.35
C ASP A 248 -5.55 -25.65 -26.83
N GLN A 249 -5.43 -25.37 -28.13
CA GLN A 249 -4.32 -24.58 -28.67
C GLN A 249 -4.32 -23.15 -28.13
N LEU A 250 -5.46 -22.45 -28.13
CA LEU A 250 -5.57 -21.09 -27.60
C LEU A 250 -5.20 -21.02 -26.11
N VAL A 251 -5.71 -21.98 -25.32
CA VAL A 251 -5.39 -22.07 -23.88
C VAL A 251 -3.91 -22.37 -23.67
N ALA A 252 -3.32 -23.27 -24.45
CA ALA A 252 -1.89 -23.60 -24.34
C ALA A 252 -0.99 -22.41 -24.68
N GLU A 253 -1.31 -21.65 -25.74
CA GLU A 253 -0.56 -20.45 -26.13
C GLU A 253 -0.68 -19.35 -25.06
N ALA A 254 -1.89 -19.11 -24.55
CA ALA A 254 -2.12 -18.13 -23.47
C ALA A 254 -1.37 -18.51 -22.19
N ARG A 255 -1.40 -19.80 -21.80
CA ARG A 255 -0.71 -20.33 -20.62
C ARG A 255 0.81 -20.21 -20.75
N ALA A 256 1.37 -20.51 -21.93
CA ALA A 256 2.79 -20.40 -22.18
C ALA A 256 3.28 -18.94 -22.06
N ARG A 257 2.51 -17.99 -22.61
CA ARG A 257 2.80 -16.56 -22.46
C ARG A 257 2.75 -16.11 -21.01
N HIS A 258 1.69 -16.47 -20.30
CA HIS A 258 1.52 -16.14 -18.89
C HIS A 258 2.67 -16.67 -18.02
N HIS A 259 3.09 -17.92 -18.24
CA HIS A 259 4.25 -18.49 -17.55
C HIS A 259 5.56 -17.74 -17.86
N ALA A 260 5.77 -17.35 -19.11
CA ALA A 260 6.96 -16.59 -19.49
C ALA A 260 7.00 -15.21 -18.82
N ASP A 261 5.87 -14.51 -18.79
CA ASP A 261 5.75 -13.21 -18.10
C ASP A 261 6.04 -13.36 -16.60
N LEU A 262 5.42 -14.34 -15.92
CA LEU A 262 5.68 -14.58 -14.49
C LEU A 262 7.13 -14.99 -14.20
N ALA A 263 7.75 -15.79 -15.07
CA ALA A 263 9.16 -16.16 -14.94
C ALA A 263 10.09 -14.94 -15.03
N GLN A 264 9.79 -13.98 -15.92
CA GLN A 264 10.50 -12.71 -15.96
C GLN A 264 10.34 -11.94 -14.65
N LEU A 265 9.11 -11.79 -14.15
CA LEU A 265 8.83 -11.09 -12.90
C LEU A 265 9.51 -11.77 -11.69
N THR A 266 9.60 -13.10 -11.66
CA THR A 266 10.39 -13.83 -10.65
C THR A 266 11.86 -13.44 -10.68
N GLY A 267 12.44 -13.28 -11.88
CA GLY A 267 13.80 -12.77 -12.04
C GLY A 267 13.98 -11.37 -11.46
N GLU A 268 13.05 -10.46 -11.76
CA GLU A 268 13.07 -9.09 -11.23
C GLU A 268 12.98 -9.06 -9.70
N LEU A 269 12.11 -9.87 -9.10
CA LEU A 269 12.00 -10.01 -7.65
C LEU A 269 13.28 -10.55 -7.01
N ALA A 270 13.95 -11.51 -7.66
CA ALA A 270 15.20 -12.08 -7.18
C ALA A 270 16.36 -11.06 -7.19
N ASP A 271 16.39 -10.16 -8.18
CA ASP A 271 17.36 -9.07 -8.23
C ASP A 271 17.06 -8.01 -7.16
N LEU A 272 15.79 -7.65 -6.96
CA LEU A 272 15.37 -6.71 -5.91
C LEU A 272 15.70 -7.24 -4.51
N ALA A 273 15.46 -8.53 -4.26
CA ALA A 273 15.68 -9.15 -2.96
C ALA A 273 17.11 -8.95 -2.40
N ARG A 274 18.11 -8.71 -3.27
CA ARG A 274 19.50 -8.48 -2.86
C ARG A 274 19.75 -7.07 -2.32
N VAL A 275 18.90 -6.11 -2.68
CA VAL A 275 19.05 -4.68 -2.36
C VAL A 275 17.93 -4.14 -1.47
N LEU A 276 16.90 -4.96 -1.18
CA LEU A 276 15.82 -4.59 -0.27
C LEU A 276 16.34 -4.35 1.16
N PRO A 277 15.81 -3.34 1.87
CA PRO A 277 15.99 -3.22 3.32
C PRO A 277 15.49 -4.46 4.05
N ALA A 278 16.09 -4.77 5.21
CA ALA A 278 15.79 -5.98 5.99
C ALA A 278 14.28 -6.20 6.22
N ALA A 279 13.53 -5.14 6.55
CA ALA A 279 12.09 -5.20 6.78
C ALA A 279 11.28 -5.78 5.59
N LEU A 280 11.75 -5.54 4.35
CA LEU A 280 11.12 -5.96 3.10
C LEU A 280 11.74 -7.24 2.51
N ALA A 281 13.00 -7.49 2.84
CA ALA A 281 13.79 -8.57 2.26
C ALA A 281 13.40 -9.96 2.81
N PRO A 282 13.63 -11.05 2.04
CA PRO A 282 13.55 -12.40 2.58
C PRO A 282 14.57 -12.60 3.71
N TRP A 283 14.32 -13.52 4.64
CA TRP A 283 15.19 -13.75 5.81
C TRP A 283 16.63 -14.14 5.45
N SER A 284 16.81 -14.84 4.34
CA SER A 284 18.12 -15.23 3.83
C SER A 284 18.93 -14.06 3.24
N ALA A 285 18.30 -12.92 2.96
CA ALA A 285 18.94 -11.78 2.31
C ALA A 285 20.11 -11.22 3.14
N PRO A 286 21.16 -10.68 2.48
CA PRO A 286 22.31 -10.09 3.16
C PRO A 286 21.96 -8.86 4.00
N ALA A 287 20.83 -8.20 3.74
CA ALA A 287 20.33 -7.08 4.53
C ALA A 287 20.13 -7.43 6.02
N TRP A 288 19.90 -8.71 6.32
CA TRP A 288 19.98 -9.23 7.69
C TRP A 288 21.45 -9.54 7.98
N GLY A 289 22.16 -8.63 8.65
CA GLY A 289 23.56 -8.84 9.05
C GLY A 289 24.58 -7.89 8.43
N ASP A 290 24.17 -6.96 7.56
CA ASP A 290 25.03 -5.83 7.20
C ASP A 290 25.16 -4.88 8.41
N ASP A 291 26.42 -4.64 8.78
CA ASP A 291 26.80 -3.89 9.97
C ASP A 291 27.30 -2.48 9.64
N ASP A 292 27.44 -2.13 8.35
CA ASP A 292 28.01 -0.84 7.96
C ASP A 292 27.03 0.32 8.26
N PRO A 293 27.31 1.17 9.27
CA PRO A 293 26.46 2.32 9.58
C PRO A 293 26.51 3.38 8.46
N ALA A 294 27.53 3.40 7.60
CA ALA A 294 27.64 4.33 6.48
C ALA A 294 26.76 3.93 5.29
N ASN A 295 26.38 2.65 5.20
CA ASN A 295 25.57 2.10 4.11
C ASN A 295 24.17 1.66 4.58
N ARG A 296 23.74 2.16 5.73
CA ARG A 296 22.46 1.77 6.32
C ARG A 296 21.31 2.31 5.46
N PRO A 297 20.43 1.44 4.92
CA PRO A 297 19.29 1.90 4.15
C PRO A 297 18.35 2.75 5.02
N GLU A 298 17.75 3.76 4.40
CA GLU A 298 16.72 4.57 5.04
C GLU A 298 15.57 3.70 5.57
N PRO A 299 14.88 4.12 6.65
CA PRO A 299 13.75 3.37 7.19
C PRO A 299 12.69 3.16 6.11
N ALA A 300 12.29 1.91 5.90
CA ALA A 300 11.38 1.54 4.82
C ALA A 300 9.94 2.03 5.05
N TRP A 301 9.57 2.31 6.31
CA TRP A 301 8.17 2.59 6.72
C TRP A 301 7.17 1.53 6.23
N ALA A 302 7.69 0.34 5.92
CA ALA A 302 6.96 -0.78 5.39
C ALA A 302 7.66 -2.07 5.76
N PHE A 303 6.90 -3.16 5.77
CA PHE A 303 7.41 -4.49 6.08
C PHE A 303 6.71 -5.54 5.22
N ARG A 304 7.37 -6.67 5.04
CA ARG A 304 6.80 -7.86 4.40
C ARG A 304 5.91 -8.62 5.41
N LEU A 305 4.65 -8.82 5.08
CA LEU A 305 3.67 -9.56 5.90
C LEU A 305 3.67 -11.07 5.59
N GLY A 306 3.97 -11.42 4.34
CA GLY A 306 3.92 -12.78 3.81
C GLY A 306 4.28 -12.78 2.33
N GLU A 307 3.87 -13.82 1.62
CA GLU A 307 3.95 -13.90 0.16
C GLU A 307 2.57 -14.09 -0.46
N LEU A 308 2.42 -13.68 -1.71
CA LEU A 308 1.26 -13.91 -2.54
C LEU A 308 1.66 -14.86 -3.65
N ALA A 309 0.79 -15.82 -3.93
CA ALA A 309 0.88 -16.72 -5.05
C ALA A 309 -0.40 -16.68 -5.87
N LEU A 310 -0.31 -17.09 -7.13
CA LEU A 310 -1.46 -17.26 -8.00
C LEU A 310 -1.86 -18.72 -8.01
N GLU A 311 -3.16 -19.01 -8.03
CA GLU A 311 -3.67 -20.38 -8.09
C GLU A 311 -3.23 -21.09 -9.39
N SER A 312 -3.14 -20.33 -10.49
CA SER A 312 -2.65 -20.78 -11.79
C SER A 312 -1.13 -20.96 -11.86
N ALA A 313 -0.37 -20.35 -10.94
CA ALA A 313 1.08 -20.33 -10.90
C ALA A 313 1.60 -20.37 -9.45
N PRO A 314 1.48 -21.52 -8.77
CA PRO A 314 1.82 -21.67 -7.37
C PRO A 314 3.33 -21.68 -7.09
N ASP A 315 4.20 -21.46 -8.08
CA ASP A 315 5.64 -21.26 -7.89
C ASP A 315 6.03 -19.77 -7.89
N PHE A 316 5.15 -18.89 -8.40
CA PHE A 316 5.36 -17.45 -8.33
C PHE A 316 5.14 -16.98 -6.88
N ARG A 317 6.14 -16.27 -6.32
CA ARG A 317 6.10 -15.74 -4.95
C ARG A 317 6.37 -14.25 -4.96
N LEU A 318 5.33 -13.46 -4.73
CA LEU A 318 5.40 -12.01 -4.62
C LEU A 318 5.35 -11.60 -3.14
N PRO A 319 6.27 -10.79 -2.61
CA PRO A 319 6.18 -10.33 -1.22
C PRO A 319 4.95 -9.44 -1.00
N MET A 320 4.09 -9.80 -0.04
CA MET A 320 2.98 -8.96 0.40
C MET A 320 3.53 -7.88 1.35
N LEU A 321 3.48 -6.61 0.95
CA LEU A 321 3.98 -5.51 1.77
C LEU A 321 2.85 -4.78 2.50
N ARG A 322 3.17 -4.26 3.69
CA ARG A 322 2.31 -3.34 4.45
C ARG A 322 3.11 -2.12 4.87
N VAL A 323 2.47 -0.95 4.81
CA VAL A 323 3.01 0.32 5.28
C VAL A 323 2.68 0.56 6.75
N LEU A 324 3.49 1.39 7.41
CA LEU A 324 3.35 1.79 8.81
C LEU A 324 2.96 3.28 8.91
N PRO A 325 2.13 3.68 9.89
CA PRO A 325 1.51 2.85 10.91
C PRO A 325 0.47 1.88 10.33
N LEU A 326 0.25 0.77 11.02
CA LEU A 326 -0.56 -0.35 10.55
C LEU A 326 -2.05 0.02 10.50
N ALA A 327 -2.49 0.54 9.36
CA ALA A 327 -3.88 0.88 9.07
C ALA A 327 -4.33 0.22 7.75
N PRO A 328 -5.34 -0.68 7.76
CA PRO A 328 -5.98 -1.25 8.95
C PRO A 328 -5.02 -2.15 9.77
N PRO A 329 -5.32 -2.40 11.07
CA PRO A 329 -4.66 -3.41 11.89
C PRO A 329 -4.69 -4.80 11.25
N VAL A 330 -3.88 -5.74 11.75
CA VAL A 330 -3.82 -7.11 11.21
C VAL A 330 -4.55 -8.07 12.15
N TRP A 331 -5.42 -8.89 11.57
CA TRP A 331 -6.05 -10.03 12.22
C TRP A 331 -5.55 -11.33 11.58
N ILE A 332 -4.84 -12.14 12.36
CA ILE A 332 -4.42 -13.48 11.97
C ILE A 332 -5.57 -14.45 12.26
N GLU A 333 -6.21 -14.96 11.21
CA GLU A 333 -7.31 -15.91 11.32
C GLU A 333 -6.78 -17.29 11.70
N LEU A 334 -7.23 -17.78 12.86
CA LEU A 334 -6.86 -19.09 13.37
C LEU A 334 -7.72 -20.19 12.72
N GLU A 335 -7.06 -21.14 12.08
CA GLU A 335 -7.61 -22.45 11.78
C GLU A 335 -7.38 -23.42 12.96
N ASP A 336 -7.98 -24.61 12.93
CA ASP A 336 -7.83 -25.59 14.02
C ASP A 336 -6.36 -26.02 14.19
N GLY A 337 -5.78 -25.72 15.37
CA GLY A 337 -4.37 -25.99 15.67
C GLY A 337 -3.40 -24.90 15.17
N GLY A 338 -3.92 -23.78 14.67
CA GLY A 338 -3.14 -22.67 14.13
C GLY A 338 -2.49 -21.75 15.19
N GLU A 339 -2.69 -21.98 16.48
CA GLU A 339 -2.23 -21.08 17.55
C GLU A 339 -0.70 -20.92 17.58
N VAL A 340 0.03 -22.02 17.37
CA VAL A 340 1.50 -22.01 17.29
C VAL A 340 1.98 -21.25 16.04
N VAL A 341 1.28 -21.42 14.92
CA VAL A 341 1.61 -20.77 13.66
C VAL A 341 1.36 -19.27 13.75
N ALA A 342 0.24 -18.85 14.36
CA ALA A 342 -0.04 -17.45 14.65
C ALA A 342 1.01 -16.83 15.56
N GLY A 343 1.47 -17.55 16.59
CA GLY A 343 2.60 -17.11 17.43
C GLY A 343 3.87 -16.85 16.63
N ARG A 344 4.24 -17.77 15.72
CA ARG A 344 5.37 -17.59 14.80
C ARG A 344 5.19 -16.40 13.87
N MET A 345 4.00 -16.24 13.28
CA MET A 345 3.67 -15.09 12.44
C MET A 345 3.80 -13.77 13.22
N MET A 346 3.25 -13.69 14.43
CA MET A 346 3.38 -12.49 15.28
C MET A 346 4.84 -12.17 15.62
N ALA A 347 5.66 -13.18 15.89
CA ALA A 347 7.09 -12.99 16.15
C ALA A 347 7.85 -12.50 14.90
N ALA A 348 7.55 -13.08 13.73
CA ALA A 348 8.10 -12.66 12.44
C ALA A 348 7.73 -11.19 12.11
N LEU A 349 6.46 -10.83 12.30
CA LEU A 349 5.96 -9.47 12.10
C LEU A 349 6.61 -8.48 13.05
N THR A 350 6.73 -8.84 14.32
CA THR A 350 7.40 -8.00 15.33
C THR A 350 8.84 -7.72 14.91
N THR A 351 9.57 -8.75 14.50
CA THR A 351 10.95 -8.64 14.02
C THR A 351 11.07 -7.68 12.85
N ARG A 352 10.19 -7.79 11.84
CA ARG A 352 10.23 -6.89 10.67
C ARG A 352 9.84 -5.46 11.03
N ILE A 353 8.83 -5.25 11.88
CA ILE A 353 8.39 -3.92 12.31
C ILE A 353 9.48 -3.22 13.14
N LEU A 354 10.22 -3.96 13.98
CA LEU A 354 11.33 -3.42 14.78
C LEU A 354 12.46 -2.83 13.92
N VAL A 355 12.70 -3.40 12.75
CA VAL A 355 13.73 -2.94 11.81
C VAL A 355 13.19 -1.96 10.76
N ALA A 356 11.86 -1.86 10.57
CA ALA A 356 11.22 -1.03 9.54
C ALA A 356 11.17 0.47 9.88
N LEU A 357 11.03 0.80 11.17
CA LEU A 357 10.85 2.18 11.64
C LEU A 357 12.18 2.83 12.02
N PRO A 358 12.33 4.17 11.90
CA PRO A 358 13.56 4.86 12.27
C PRO A 358 13.97 4.62 13.74
N ARG A 359 12.98 4.59 14.63
CA ARG A 359 13.09 4.20 16.03
C ARG A 359 12.28 2.92 16.24
N ALA A 360 12.89 1.89 16.80
CA ALA A 360 12.19 0.64 17.09
C ALA A 360 11.00 0.92 18.04
N PRO A 361 9.79 0.40 17.75
CA PRO A 361 8.64 0.60 18.63
C PRO A 361 8.82 -0.12 19.97
N ARG A 362 8.04 0.32 20.94
CA ARG A 362 7.87 -0.41 22.21
C ARG A 362 6.89 -1.56 22.01
N VAL A 363 7.26 -2.75 22.45
CA VAL A 363 6.48 -3.98 22.23
C VAL A 363 5.77 -4.38 23.51
N ALA A 364 4.46 -4.57 23.41
CA ALA A 364 3.59 -5.06 24.48
C ALA A 364 2.83 -6.30 24.01
N VAL A 365 2.67 -7.27 24.91
CA VAL A 365 2.03 -8.56 24.62
C VAL A 365 0.95 -8.84 25.66
N VAL A 366 -0.26 -9.15 25.19
CA VAL A 366 -1.39 -9.63 25.99
C VAL A 366 -1.69 -11.06 25.57
N ASP A 367 -1.08 -12.04 26.24
CA ASP A 367 -1.19 -13.48 25.93
C ASP A 367 -1.75 -14.21 27.15
N VAL A 368 -3.06 -14.05 27.38
CA VAL A 368 -3.74 -14.65 28.53
C VAL A 368 -3.63 -16.18 28.46
N GLY A 369 -2.99 -16.77 29.48
CA GLY A 369 -2.68 -18.20 29.50
C GLY A 369 -1.38 -18.61 28.78
N ALA A 370 -0.61 -17.65 28.26
CA ALA A 370 0.73 -17.84 27.67
C ALA A 370 0.79 -18.90 26.56
N ARG A 371 -0.25 -18.97 25.72
CA ARG A 371 -0.41 -20.05 24.73
C ARG A 371 0.35 -19.79 23.44
N ALA A 372 0.59 -18.53 23.09
CA ALA A 372 1.24 -18.17 21.84
C ALA A 372 2.78 -18.23 21.91
N GLY A 373 3.35 -18.41 23.11
CA GLY A 373 4.80 -18.59 23.28
C GLY A 373 5.62 -17.33 22.97
N LEU A 374 5.01 -16.15 23.07
CA LEU A 374 5.62 -14.86 22.69
C LEU A 374 6.57 -14.26 23.75
N GLY A 375 6.85 -14.99 24.84
CA GLY A 375 7.70 -14.51 25.94
C GLY A 375 9.17 -14.31 25.58
N HIS A 376 9.62 -14.81 24.43
CA HIS A 376 10.98 -14.59 23.91
C HIS A 376 11.13 -13.24 23.19
N LEU A 377 10.03 -12.55 22.89
CA LEU A 377 10.06 -11.26 22.23
C LEU A 377 10.67 -10.18 23.14
N PRO A 378 11.34 -9.18 22.57
CA PRO A 378 12.00 -8.15 23.36
C PRO A 378 10.97 -7.09 23.79
N THR A 379 10.18 -7.41 24.80
CA THR A 379 9.12 -6.55 25.35
C THR A 379 9.67 -5.57 26.37
N ASP A 380 9.03 -4.40 26.48
CA ASP A 380 9.40 -3.37 27.48
C ASP A 380 8.94 -3.72 28.90
N GLN A 381 7.92 -4.57 29.00
CA GLN A 381 7.37 -5.10 30.24
C GLN A 381 7.03 -6.58 30.04
N PRO A 382 6.95 -7.40 31.11
CA PRO A 382 6.59 -8.81 30.97
C PRO A 382 5.23 -8.96 30.27
N PRO A 383 5.06 -9.94 29.38
CA PRO A 383 3.76 -10.24 28.77
C PRO A 383 2.67 -10.38 29.82
N ALA A 384 1.49 -9.80 29.56
CA ALA A 384 0.33 -9.99 30.41
C ALA A 384 -0.26 -11.38 30.16
N THR A 385 -0.12 -12.27 31.14
CA THR A 385 -0.53 -13.69 31.02
C THR A 385 -1.80 -14.04 31.80
N ASP A 386 -2.38 -13.08 32.51
CA ASP A 386 -3.62 -13.24 33.28
C ASP A 386 -4.61 -12.10 32.99
N PRO A 387 -5.91 -12.28 33.24
CA PRO A 387 -6.92 -11.27 32.90
C PRO A 387 -6.71 -9.91 33.59
N THR A 388 -6.15 -9.89 34.80
CA THR A 388 -5.96 -8.63 35.55
C THR A 388 -4.80 -7.83 34.97
N SER A 389 -3.68 -8.50 34.69
CA SER A 389 -2.55 -7.86 34.01
C SER A 389 -2.91 -7.43 32.59
N ALA A 390 -3.74 -8.21 31.88
CA ALA A 390 -4.25 -7.87 30.56
C ALA A 390 -5.10 -6.59 30.58
N ALA A 391 -6.10 -6.52 31.46
CA ALA A 391 -6.98 -5.34 31.58
C ALA A 391 -6.17 -4.07 31.89
N ARG A 392 -5.22 -4.14 32.84
CA ARG A 392 -4.32 -3.02 33.16
C ARG A 392 -3.51 -2.58 31.93
N LEU A 393 -2.88 -3.54 31.25
CA LEU A 393 -2.01 -3.26 30.10
C LEU A 393 -2.79 -2.63 28.93
N LEU A 394 -4.00 -3.11 28.66
CA LEU A 394 -4.88 -2.55 27.63
C LEU A 394 -5.30 -1.12 27.97
N GLN A 395 -5.67 -0.88 29.23
CA GLN A 395 -6.07 0.44 29.70
C GLN A 395 -4.91 1.46 29.62
N GLU A 396 -3.69 1.06 29.98
CA GLU A 396 -2.48 1.89 29.80
C GLU A 396 -2.27 2.29 28.34
N HIS A 397 -2.54 1.39 27.39
CA HIS A 397 -2.44 1.70 25.97
C HIS A 397 -3.56 2.64 25.51
N VAL A 398 -4.78 2.50 26.04
CA VAL A 398 -5.90 3.42 25.74
C VAL A 398 -5.57 4.82 26.23
N GLU A 399 -5.04 4.94 27.45
CA GLU A 399 -4.60 6.21 28.02
C GLU A 399 -3.46 6.84 27.21
N HIS A 400 -2.47 6.03 26.80
CA HIS A 400 -1.38 6.50 25.95
C HIS A 400 -1.89 7.00 24.58
N VAL A 401 -2.79 6.25 23.93
CA VAL A 401 -3.41 6.66 22.67
C VAL A 401 -4.11 8.01 22.84
N ASN A 402 -4.93 8.16 23.88
CA ASN A 402 -5.64 9.41 24.16
C ASN A 402 -4.69 10.59 24.43
N LEU A 403 -3.61 10.35 25.19
CA LEU A 403 -2.58 11.34 25.48
C LEU A 403 -1.87 11.81 24.20
N VAL A 404 -1.47 10.88 23.33
CA VAL A 404 -0.83 11.21 22.05
C VAL A 404 -1.79 11.97 21.13
N LEU A 405 -3.06 11.55 21.04
CA LEU A 405 -4.07 12.27 20.25
C LEU A 405 -4.34 13.67 20.79
N LEU A 406 -4.34 13.85 22.12
CA LEU A 406 -4.43 15.16 22.75
C LEU A 406 -3.23 16.03 22.40
N ALA A 407 -2.01 15.51 22.54
CA ALA A 407 -0.77 16.22 22.21
C ALA A 407 -0.70 16.60 20.72
N ARG A 408 -1.19 15.74 19.82
CA ARG A 408 -1.32 16.05 18.39
C ARG A 408 -2.26 17.23 18.16
N ARG A 409 -3.45 17.22 18.76
CA ARG A 409 -4.44 18.31 18.63
C ARG A 409 -3.91 19.63 19.18
N SER A 410 -3.11 19.60 20.25
CA SER A 410 -2.49 20.80 20.83
C SER A 410 -1.15 21.19 20.20
N ARG A 411 -0.65 20.43 19.20
CA ARG A 411 0.70 20.58 18.61
C ARG A 411 1.86 20.48 19.62
N GLY A 412 1.67 19.75 20.71
CA GLY A 412 2.65 19.52 21.78
C GLY A 412 3.27 18.12 21.77
N LEU A 413 3.43 17.50 20.59
CA LEU A 413 4.04 16.16 20.49
C LEU A 413 5.50 16.14 20.98
N ASP A 414 6.24 17.21 20.73
CA ASP A 414 7.66 17.32 21.12
C ASP A 414 7.83 17.49 22.64
N ASP A 415 6.79 17.97 23.32
CA ASP A 415 6.72 18.13 24.78
C ASP A 415 6.50 16.79 25.51
N LEU A 416 6.12 15.73 24.78
CA LEU A 416 5.95 14.42 25.37
C LEU A 416 7.30 13.84 25.80
N ALA A 417 7.35 13.36 27.04
CA ALA A 417 8.47 12.59 27.53
C ALA A 417 8.72 11.36 26.62
N PRO A 418 9.97 10.95 26.40
CA PRO A 418 10.33 9.93 25.41
C PRO A 418 9.53 8.62 25.49
N GLU A 419 9.12 8.20 26.69
CA GLU A 419 8.31 7.01 26.96
C GLU A 419 6.83 7.12 26.53
N HIS A 420 6.34 8.35 26.33
CA HIS A 420 4.98 8.66 25.88
C HIS A 420 4.91 9.06 24.39
N ARG A 421 6.04 9.02 23.68
CA ARG A 421 6.07 9.33 22.24
C ARG A 421 5.42 8.21 21.41
N PRO A 422 4.88 8.52 20.23
CA PRO A 422 4.33 7.52 19.30
C PRO A 422 5.36 6.44 18.93
N GLY A 423 4.89 5.23 18.62
CA GLY A 423 5.74 4.10 18.24
C GLY A 423 5.58 2.92 19.19
N ARG A 424 4.39 2.32 19.19
CA ARG A 424 4.08 1.11 19.97
C ARG A 424 3.61 0.00 19.04
N LEU A 425 3.82 -1.24 19.46
CA LEU A 425 3.31 -2.46 18.86
C LEU A 425 2.64 -3.29 19.96
N LEU A 426 1.36 -3.56 19.79
CA LEU A 426 0.58 -4.39 20.70
C LEU A 426 0.17 -5.69 20.01
N LEU A 427 0.54 -6.81 20.64
CA LEU A 427 0.21 -8.16 20.19
C LEU A 427 -0.84 -8.77 21.11
N LEU A 428 -1.92 -9.26 20.53
CA LEU A 428 -3.01 -9.95 21.25
C LEU A 428 -3.31 -11.30 20.58
N PRO A 429 -2.57 -12.36 20.93
CA PRO A 429 -2.92 -13.70 20.50
C PRO A 429 -4.25 -14.19 21.10
N ASP A 430 -4.90 -15.14 20.42
CA ASP A 430 -6.15 -15.80 20.84
C ASP A 430 -7.26 -14.83 21.31
N PHE A 431 -7.41 -13.66 20.69
CA PHE A 431 -8.46 -12.70 21.02
C PHE A 431 -9.86 -13.21 20.60
N PRO A 432 -10.90 -13.05 21.44
CA PRO A 432 -10.97 -12.36 22.73
C PRO A 432 -10.82 -13.29 23.96
N SER A 433 -10.25 -14.48 23.81
CA SER A 433 -10.20 -15.50 24.86
C SER A 433 -9.55 -14.98 26.15
N GLY A 434 -10.23 -15.17 27.28
CA GLY A 434 -9.72 -14.77 28.60
C GLY A 434 -9.82 -13.28 28.94
N LEU A 435 -10.43 -12.46 28.07
CA LEU A 435 -10.69 -11.05 28.31
C LEU A 435 -12.14 -10.81 28.75
N ASP A 436 -12.34 -9.79 29.58
CA ASP A 436 -13.67 -9.31 29.96
C ASP A 436 -14.21 -8.27 28.97
N ASP A 437 -15.50 -7.91 29.10
CA ASP A 437 -16.17 -6.98 28.20
C ASP A 437 -15.48 -5.60 28.16
N ALA A 438 -14.95 -5.14 29.30
CA ALA A 438 -14.22 -3.87 29.39
C ALA A 438 -12.91 -3.91 28.61
N SER A 439 -12.16 -5.02 28.70
CA SER A 439 -10.94 -5.24 27.92
C SER A 439 -11.23 -5.35 26.43
N VAL A 440 -12.31 -6.03 26.02
CA VAL A 440 -12.76 -6.09 24.63
C VAL A 440 -13.10 -4.70 24.09
N ALA A 441 -13.81 -3.88 24.89
CA ALA A 441 -14.10 -2.50 24.54
C ALA A 441 -12.83 -1.64 24.43
N ALA A 442 -11.84 -1.86 25.30
CA ALA A 442 -10.53 -1.21 25.20
C ALA A 442 -9.82 -1.58 23.89
N VAL A 443 -9.78 -2.86 23.52
CA VAL A 443 -9.22 -3.33 22.23
C VAL A 443 -9.91 -2.66 21.04
N HIS A 444 -11.24 -2.55 21.06
CA HIS A 444 -11.98 -1.82 20.04
C HIS A 444 -11.52 -0.36 19.89
N GLN A 445 -11.30 0.36 21.00
CA GLN A 445 -10.75 1.72 20.95
C GLN A 445 -9.33 1.77 20.37
N LEU A 446 -8.49 0.79 20.72
CA LEU A 446 -7.11 0.69 20.23
C LEU A 446 -7.05 0.36 18.74
N VAL A 447 -7.93 -0.52 18.24
CA VAL A 447 -8.01 -0.87 16.81
C VAL A 447 -8.44 0.33 15.98
N LEU A 448 -9.46 1.07 16.43
CA LEU A 448 -9.98 2.22 15.69
C LEU A 448 -9.04 3.44 15.71
N ASN A 449 -8.43 3.75 16.85
CA ASN A 449 -7.68 4.99 17.04
C ASN A 449 -6.17 4.80 17.12
N GLY A 450 -5.68 3.56 17.23
CA GLY A 450 -4.28 3.27 17.52
C GLY A 450 -3.32 3.78 16.46
N ALA A 451 -3.63 3.57 15.18
CA ALA A 451 -2.76 3.97 14.08
C ALA A 451 -2.48 5.48 14.08
N GLN A 452 -3.49 6.31 14.38
CA GLN A 452 -3.34 7.78 14.50
C GLN A 452 -2.43 8.19 15.66
N ALA A 453 -2.31 7.36 16.69
CA ALA A 453 -1.41 7.55 17.82
C ALA A 453 -0.04 6.83 17.65
N GLY A 454 0.21 6.20 16.50
CA GLY A 454 1.42 5.41 16.25
C GLY A 454 1.45 4.09 17.04
N LEU A 455 0.30 3.56 17.42
CA LEU A 455 0.12 2.21 17.94
C LEU A 455 -0.26 1.27 16.79
N ASN A 456 0.58 0.25 16.56
CA ASN A 456 0.32 -0.83 15.62
C ASN A 456 -0.29 -2.00 16.40
N VAL A 457 -1.40 -2.55 15.92
CA VAL A 457 -2.12 -3.63 16.61
C VAL A 457 -2.13 -4.88 15.72
N VAL A 458 -1.71 -6.02 16.29
CA VAL A 458 -1.80 -7.33 15.65
C VAL A 458 -2.58 -8.25 16.58
N LEU A 459 -3.68 -8.78 16.06
CA LEU A 459 -4.59 -9.70 16.73
C LEU A 459 -4.47 -11.07 16.08
N SER A 460 -4.72 -12.13 16.83
CA SER A 460 -5.13 -13.41 16.22
C SER A 460 -6.39 -13.91 16.89
N GLY A 461 -7.25 -14.57 16.14
CA GLY A 461 -8.46 -15.15 16.71
C GLY A 461 -9.22 -15.95 15.67
N ARG A 462 -10.13 -16.80 16.15
CA ARG A 462 -11.11 -17.49 15.31
C ARG A 462 -12.16 -16.49 14.82
N ARG A 463 -12.92 -16.85 13.78
CA ARG A 463 -14.01 -15.98 13.30
C ARG A 463 -15.05 -15.71 14.40
N PRO A 464 -15.31 -14.42 14.70
CA PRO A 464 -16.18 -14.04 15.83
C PRO A 464 -17.67 -14.28 15.58
N GLN A 465 -18.10 -14.50 14.34
CA GLN A 465 -19.48 -14.85 13.99
C GLN A 465 -20.01 -16.03 14.83
N SER A 466 -19.12 -16.96 15.20
CA SER A 466 -19.45 -18.11 16.06
C SER A 466 -19.83 -17.71 17.50
N LEU A 467 -19.40 -16.54 17.96
CA LEU A 467 -19.64 -16.00 19.30
C LEU A 467 -20.89 -15.14 19.39
N GLY A 468 -21.41 -14.64 18.25
CA GLY A 468 -22.64 -13.83 18.20
C GLY A 468 -22.53 -12.45 18.86
N ILE A 469 -21.32 -11.87 18.94
CA ILE A 469 -21.04 -10.58 19.58
C ILE A 469 -20.78 -9.51 18.51
N PRO A 470 -21.71 -8.56 18.28
CA PRO A 470 -21.61 -7.62 17.15
C PRO A 470 -20.35 -6.74 17.12
N VAL A 471 -19.82 -6.37 18.30
CA VAL A 471 -18.58 -5.57 18.37
C VAL A 471 -17.36 -6.34 17.88
N LEU A 472 -17.35 -7.67 18.03
CA LEU A 472 -16.25 -8.50 17.54
C LEU A 472 -16.30 -8.64 16.02
N ASP A 473 -17.50 -8.73 15.43
CA ASP A 473 -17.65 -8.73 13.97
C ASP A 473 -17.18 -7.40 13.36
N LEU A 474 -17.56 -6.26 13.97
CA LEU A 474 -17.07 -4.94 13.57
C LEU A 474 -15.54 -4.81 13.67
N LEU A 475 -14.97 -5.30 14.77
CA LEU A 475 -13.52 -5.36 14.97
C LEU A 475 -12.83 -6.16 13.88
N HIS A 476 -13.33 -7.35 13.61
CA HIS A 476 -12.79 -8.26 12.60
C HIS A 476 -12.88 -7.67 11.19
N ASP A 477 -13.99 -7.00 10.85
CA ASP A 477 -14.16 -6.33 9.56
C ASP A 477 -13.31 -5.07 9.38
N SER A 478 -12.90 -4.44 10.49
CA SER A 478 -11.99 -3.29 10.48
C SER A 478 -10.52 -3.65 10.31
N CYS A 479 -10.17 -4.94 10.28
CA CYS A 479 -8.80 -5.43 10.17
C CYS A 479 -8.49 -5.98 8.77
N LEU A 480 -7.22 -5.92 8.36
CA LEU A 480 -6.73 -6.82 7.31
C LEU A 480 -6.68 -8.24 7.89
N ARG A 481 -7.40 -9.16 7.25
CA ARG A 481 -7.43 -10.58 7.62
C ARG A 481 -6.38 -11.35 6.84
N VAL A 482 -5.60 -12.17 7.54
CA VAL A 482 -4.64 -13.10 6.93
C VAL A 482 -4.73 -14.47 7.61
N PRO A 483 -4.76 -15.57 6.84
CA PRO A 483 -4.87 -16.91 7.42
C PRO A 483 -3.53 -17.43 7.97
N THR A 484 -3.59 -18.38 8.91
CA THR A 484 -2.42 -19.14 9.39
C THR A 484 -1.94 -20.22 8.41
N ALA A 485 -2.65 -20.48 7.32
CA ALA A 485 -2.31 -21.45 6.29
C ALA A 485 -2.39 -20.80 4.90
N PRO A 486 -1.76 -21.39 3.86
CA PRO A 486 -1.92 -20.92 2.49
C PRO A 486 -3.40 -20.78 2.09
N GLY A 487 -3.83 -19.57 1.74
CA GLY A 487 -5.24 -19.33 1.39
C GLY A 487 -5.65 -17.87 1.55
N GLY A 488 -6.92 -17.66 1.88
CA GLY A 488 -7.52 -16.34 2.09
C GLY A 488 -8.21 -15.78 0.86
N ASP A 489 -9.00 -14.72 1.07
CA ASP A 489 -9.82 -14.08 0.05
C ASP A 489 -9.20 -12.74 -0.38
N LEU A 490 -7.95 -12.77 -0.84
CA LEU A 490 -7.24 -11.56 -1.29
C LEU A 490 -7.49 -11.34 -2.78
N VAL A 491 -8.24 -10.30 -3.12
CA VAL A 491 -8.46 -9.88 -4.49
C VAL A 491 -7.81 -8.52 -4.69
N ASP A 492 -7.01 -8.37 -5.75
CA ASP A 492 -6.37 -7.09 -6.03
C ASP A 492 -7.34 -6.07 -6.66
N ALA A 493 -6.93 -4.80 -6.69
CA ALA A 493 -7.70 -3.71 -7.27
C ALA A 493 -7.33 -3.41 -8.74
N PHE A 494 -6.43 -4.20 -9.34
CA PHE A 494 -5.92 -3.98 -10.69
C PHE A 494 -6.72 -4.81 -11.69
N GLY A 495 -6.35 -6.08 -11.85
CA GLY A 495 -7.03 -7.05 -12.69
C GLY A 495 -8.22 -7.73 -12.01
N GLY A 496 -8.36 -7.57 -10.67
CA GLY A 496 -9.36 -8.30 -9.90
C GLY A 496 -8.98 -9.77 -9.70
N VAL A 497 -7.68 -10.06 -9.70
CA VAL A 497 -7.14 -11.42 -9.59
C VAL A 497 -7.11 -11.85 -8.13
N THR A 498 -7.43 -13.13 -7.90
CA THR A 498 -7.37 -13.75 -6.57
C THR A 498 -5.95 -14.24 -6.26
N TRP A 499 -5.48 -13.92 -5.06
CA TRP A 499 -4.16 -14.26 -4.56
C TRP A 499 -4.26 -15.20 -3.36
N VAL A 500 -3.41 -16.22 -3.36
CA VAL A 500 -3.21 -17.12 -2.22
C VAL A 500 -2.14 -16.51 -1.32
N PHE A 501 -2.52 -16.15 -0.10
CA PHE A 501 -1.58 -15.67 0.91
C PHE A 501 -0.79 -16.83 1.50
N HIS A 502 0.53 -16.70 1.57
CA HIS A 502 1.43 -17.60 2.28
C HIS A 502 2.01 -16.90 3.51
N PRO A 503 1.80 -17.43 4.73
CA PRO A 503 2.25 -16.79 5.96
C PRO A 503 3.77 -16.76 6.09
N ASP A 504 4.31 -15.65 6.57
CA ASP A 504 5.71 -15.56 7.00
C ASP A 504 5.86 -16.11 8.43
N LEU A 505 6.59 -17.22 8.58
CA LEU A 505 6.79 -17.91 9.86
C LEU A 505 8.13 -17.57 10.53
N GLY A 506 8.87 -16.61 9.98
CA GLY A 506 10.22 -16.28 10.42
C GLY A 506 11.29 -17.21 9.80
N PRO A 507 12.56 -17.01 10.19
CA PRO A 507 13.65 -17.85 9.71
C PRO A 507 13.54 -19.29 10.26
N ASP A 508 13.65 -20.29 9.38
CA ASP A 508 13.72 -21.70 9.77
C ASP A 508 15.18 -22.16 10.04
N ASP A 509 16.15 -21.49 9.42
CA ASP A 509 17.58 -21.79 9.58
C ASP A 509 18.13 -21.11 10.85
N PRO A 510 18.76 -21.86 11.79
CA PRO A 510 19.28 -21.30 13.04
C PRO A 510 20.36 -20.21 12.86
N PHE A 511 21.21 -20.31 11.83
CA PHE A 511 22.23 -19.30 11.56
C PHE A 511 21.62 -18.01 11.02
N VAL A 512 20.57 -18.15 10.20
CA VAL A 512 19.78 -16.99 9.74
C VAL A 512 19.07 -16.35 10.93
N ASP A 513 18.46 -17.13 11.82
CA ASP A 513 17.81 -16.61 13.02
C ASP A 513 18.79 -15.84 13.91
N ASP A 514 19.95 -16.42 14.25
CA ASP A 514 20.98 -15.74 15.07
C ASP A 514 21.37 -14.35 14.52
N ARG A 515 21.52 -14.27 13.19
CA ARG A 515 21.85 -13.04 12.47
C ARG A 515 20.71 -12.02 12.49
N VAL A 516 19.47 -12.48 12.33
CA VAL A 516 18.25 -11.67 12.47
C VAL A 516 18.14 -11.13 13.90
N GLN A 517 18.30 -11.98 14.92
CA GLN A 517 18.24 -11.59 16.33
C GLN A 517 19.37 -10.62 16.71
N ALA A 518 20.56 -10.75 16.12
CA ALA A 518 21.63 -9.76 16.29
C ALA A 518 21.22 -8.38 15.78
N THR A 519 20.60 -8.32 14.59
CA THR A 519 20.07 -7.07 14.00
C THR A 519 18.99 -6.47 14.89
N VAL A 520 18.06 -7.28 15.41
CA VAL A 520 16.99 -6.82 16.31
C VAL A 520 17.57 -6.23 17.60
N ARG A 521 18.47 -6.96 18.28
CA ARG A 521 19.11 -6.48 19.53
C ARG A 521 19.79 -5.14 19.34
N ARG A 522 20.46 -4.93 18.21
CA ARG A 522 21.07 -3.64 17.85
C ARG A 522 20.02 -2.52 17.74
N ARG A 523 18.93 -2.75 17.01
CA ARG A 523 17.87 -1.73 16.83
C ARG A 523 17.21 -1.32 18.15
N ILE A 524 17.10 -2.25 19.08
CA ILE A 524 16.56 -1.98 20.42
C ILE A 524 17.55 -1.19 21.26
N ALA A 525 18.84 -1.56 21.25
CA ALA A 525 19.87 -0.77 21.93
C ALA A 525 19.93 0.68 21.40
N GLU A 526 19.80 0.90 20.09
CA GLU A 526 19.76 2.24 19.49
C GLU A 526 18.54 3.07 19.93
N ARG A 527 17.38 2.42 20.15
CA ARG A 527 16.16 3.05 20.66
C ARG A 527 16.34 3.52 22.10
N ASP A 528 17.09 2.79 22.92
CA ASP A 528 17.24 3.09 24.35
C ASP A 528 18.32 4.15 24.63
N VAL A 529 19.21 4.42 23.66
CA VAL A 529 20.25 5.46 23.73
C VAL A 529 19.75 6.84 23.27
N ARG A 530 18.70 6.90 22.44
CA ARG A 530 18.12 8.12 21.84
C ARG A 530 16.76 8.49 22.43
#